data_AF-A0A929ZLH4-F1
#
_entry.id   AF-A0A929ZLH4-F1
#
_cell.length_a   1.000
_cell.length_b   1.000
_cell.length_c   1.000
_cell.angle_alpha   90.00
_cell.angle_beta   90.00
_cell.angle_gamma   90.00
#
_symmetry.space_group_name_H-M   'P 1'
#
loop_
_entity.id
_entity.type
_entity.pdbx_description
1 polymer ?
#
loop_
_entity_poly.entity_id
_entity_poly.type
_entity_poly.pdbx_seq_one_letter_code
_entity_poly.pdbx_strand_id
1 'polypeptide(L)' 'CLKSAISIMLLDKPVLWGKYEVQLIFLLAIDKPDTTTLKPFFDWVASLTDDYEKLSHLISSNTYEEFISYLIS' A
#
# COMPACT_ATOMS: atom_id res chain seq x y z
N CYS A 1 -20.42 14.75 -2.04
CA CYS A 1 -19.08 14.92 -1.46
C CYS A 1 -18.23 13.73 -1.89
N LEU A 2 -17.18 13.93 -2.69
CA LEU A 2 -16.17 12.88 -2.80
C LEU A 2 -15.42 12.87 -1.46
N LYS A 3 -15.14 11.69 -0.93
CA LYS A 3 -14.24 11.54 0.20
C LYS A 3 -12.95 10.95 -0.34
N SER A 4 -11.83 11.39 0.19
CA SER A 4 -10.56 10.72 -0.10
C SER A 4 -10.67 9.26 0.34
N ALA A 5 -10.24 8.34 -0.51
CA ALA A 5 -10.29 6.91 -0.29
C ALA A 5 -8.98 6.28 -0.75
N ILE A 6 -8.57 5.24 -0.04
CA ILE A 6 -7.40 4.44 -0.37
C ILE A 6 -7.90 3.02 -0.62
N SER A 7 -7.55 2.46 -1.76
CA SER A 7 -7.75 1.04 -2.06
C SER A 7 -6.38 0.40 -2.19
N ILE A 8 -6.24 -0.79 -1.61
CA ILE A 8 -5.00 -1.54 -1.60
C ILE A 8 -5.27 -2.88 -2.25
N MET A 9 -4.42 -3.27 -3.18
CA MET A 9 -4.50 -4.55 -3.88
C MET A 9 -3.17 -5.26 -3.73
N LEU A 10 -3.22 -6.43 -3.11
CA LEU A 10 -2.13 -7.40 -3.09
C LEU A 10 -2.48 -8.50 -4.09
N LEU A 11 -1.57 -8.74 -5.02
CA LEU A 11 -1.75 -9.73 -6.07
C LEU A 11 -1.13 -11.07 -5.64
N ASP A 12 -1.81 -12.18 -5.92
CA ASP A 12 -1.28 -13.53 -5.68
C ASP A 12 0.01 -13.80 -6.49
N LYS A 13 0.12 -13.16 -7.66
CA LYS A 13 1.30 -13.23 -8.53
C LYS A 13 1.65 -11.83 -9.02
N PRO A 14 2.93 -11.43 -8.98
CA PRO A 14 3.35 -10.16 -9.55
C PRO A 14 2.95 -10.03 -11.02
N VAL A 15 2.52 -8.84 -11.44
CA VAL A 15 2.31 -8.51 -12.86
C VAL A 15 3.48 -7.71 -13.38
N LEU A 16 3.86 -7.94 -14.64
CA LEU A 16 4.83 -7.09 -15.32
C LEU A 16 4.20 -5.73 -15.63
N TRP A 17 4.64 -4.68 -14.95
CA TRP A 17 4.24 -3.29 -15.21
C TRP A 17 5.43 -2.50 -15.74
N GLY A 18 5.49 -2.36 -17.07
CA GLY A 18 6.63 -1.75 -17.74
C GLY A 18 7.87 -2.64 -17.65
N LYS A 19 8.80 -2.31 -16.76
CA LYS A 19 10.06 -3.05 -16.54
C LYS A 19 10.14 -3.72 -15.16
N TYR A 20 9.11 -3.58 -14.34
CA TYR A 20 9.11 -4.04 -12.96
C TYR A 20 7.99 -5.06 -12.74
N GLU A 21 8.25 -6.04 -11.88
CA GLU A 21 7.22 -6.92 -11.37
C GLU A 21 6.55 -6.24 -10.16
N VAL A 22 5.24 -6.01 -10.27
CA VAL A 22 4.45 -5.29 -9.26
C VAL A 22 3.45 -6.24 -8.63
N GLN A 23 3.48 -6.34 -7.30
CA GLN A 23 2.58 -7.21 -6.53
C GLN A 23 1.68 -6.45 -5.56
N LEU A 24 2.16 -5.32 -5.01
CA LEU A 24 1.41 -4.46 -4.11
C LEU A 24 1.07 -3.14 -4.81
N ILE A 25 -0.21 -2.78 -4.85
CA ILE A 25 -0.72 -1.60 -5.54
C ILE A 25 -1.56 -0.79 -4.57
N PHE A 26 -1.25 0.51 -4.46
CA PHE A 26 -2.04 1.49 -3.73
C PHE A 26 -2.76 2.40 -4.72
N LEU A 27 -4.07 2.49 -4.63
CA LEU A 27 -4.91 3.38 -5.42
C LEU A 27 -5.46 4.48 -4.51
N LEU A 28 -5.18 5.73 -4.85
CA LEU A 28 -5.60 6.90 -4.08
C LEU A 28 -6.67 7.67 -4.86
N ALA A 29 -7.86 7.79 -4.28
CA ALA A 29 -8.87 8.75 -4.69
C ALA A 29 -8.83 9.92 -3.72
N ILE A 30 -8.65 11.16 -4.20
CA ILE A 30 -8.44 12.32 -3.31
C ILE A 30 -9.33 13.47 -3.77
N ASP A 31 -10.21 13.96 -2.89
CA ASP A 31 -11.06 15.13 -3.17
C ASP A 31 -10.31 16.40 -2.74
N LYS A 32 -9.65 17.04 -3.71
CA LYS A 32 -8.65 18.13 -3.59
C LYS A 32 -7.33 17.68 -2.97
N PRO A 33 -6.18 18.15 -3.48
CA PRO A 33 -4.87 17.77 -2.95
C PRO A 33 -4.66 18.43 -1.58
N ASP A 34 -5.24 17.85 -0.53
CA ASP A 34 -4.87 18.15 0.84
C ASP A 34 -3.52 17.48 1.09
N THR A 35 -2.46 18.21 0.74
CA THR A 35 -1.06 17.78 0.87
C THR A 35 -0.72 17.32 2.29
N THR A 36 -1.49 17.78 3.28
CA THR A 36 -1.44 17.42 4.69
C THR A 36 -1.74 15.94 4.96
N THR A 37 -2.57 15.27 4.16
CA THR A 37 -2.87 13.83 4.33
C THR A 37 -2.02 12.95 3.42
N LEU A 38 -1.63 13.46 2.25
CA LEU A 38 -0.79 12.73 1.29
C LEU A 38 0.64 12.52 1.78
N LYS A 39 1.26 13.56 2.35
CA LYS A 39 2.66 13.49 2.79
C LYS A 39 2.89 12.38 3.84
N PRO A 40 2.10 12.32 4.93
CA PRO A 40 2.22 11.23 5.90
C PRO A 40 1.97 9.84 5.30
N PHE A 41 1.05 9.73 4.33
CA PHE A 41 0.82 8.46 3.64
C PHE A 41 2.05 8.02 2.83
N PHE A 42 2.65 8.92 2.04
CA PHE A 42 3.85 8.59 1.27
C PHE A 42 5.07 8.31 2.16
N ASP A 43 5.25 9.06 3.24
CA ASP A 43 6.33 8.84 4.21
C ASP A 43 6.17 7.45 4.86
N TRP A 44 4.94 7.06 5.19
CA TRP A 44 4.64 5.73 5.70
C TRP A 44 4.89 4.63 4.65
N VAL A 45 4.45 4.80 3.39
CA VAL A 45 4.75 3.83 2.32
C VAL A 45 6.26 3.66 2.11
N ALA A 46 7.03 4.75 2.17
CA ALA A 46 8.49 4.69 2.09
C ALA A 46 9.09 3.88 3.24
N SER A 47 8.59 4.06 4.47
CA SER A 47 9.03 3.27 5.63
C SER A 47 8.72 1.77 5.49
N LEU A 48 7.62 1.40 4.82
CA LEU A 48 7.31 0.00 4.52
C LEU A 48 8.28 -0.63 3.53
N THR A 49 8.82 0.17 2.59
CA THR A 49 9.80 -0.33 1.60
C THR A 49 11.20 -0.50 2.17
N ASP A 50 11.52 0.21 3.27
CA ASP A 50 12.82 0.11 3.95
C ASP A 50 12.93 -1.15 4.83
N ASP A 51 11.80 -1.76 5.20
CA ASP A 51 11.73 -2.96 6.04
C ASP A 51 11.31 -4.18 5.20
N TYR A 52 12.30 -4.86 4.62
CA TYR A 52 12.08 -6.03 3.77
C TYR A 52 11.40 -7.20 4.52
N GLU A 53 11.62 -7.31 5.82
CA GLU A 53 11.02 -8.37 6.65
C GLU A 53 9.52 -8.09 6.84
N LYS A 54 9.15 -6.86 7.18
CA LYS A 54 7.74 -6.43 7.19
C LYS A 54 7.07 -6.59 5.84
N LEU A 55 7.75 -6.21 4.75
CA LEU A 55 7.19 -6.32 3.40
C LEU A 55 6.94 -7.78 3.01
N SER A 56 7.86 -8.69 3.36
CA SER A 56 7.70 -10.14 3.16
C SER A 56 6.48 -10.67 3.93
N HIS A 57 6.31 -10.27 5.19
CA HIS A 57 5.15 -10.67 5.99
C HIS A 57 3.84 -10.14 5.43
N LEU A 58 3.82 -8.87 4.99
CA LEU A 58 2.70 -8.22 4.32
C LEU A 58 2.28 -8.95 3.04
N ILE A 59 3.24 -9.39 2.22
CA ILE A 59 2.96 -10.10 0.97
C ILE A 59 2.49 -11.55 1.25
N SER A 60 2.87 -12.13 2.39
CA SER A 60 2.48 -13.49 2.79
C SER A 60 1.14 -13.59 3.54
N SER A 61 0.49 -12.46 3.84
CA SER A 61 -0.77 -12.46 4.58
C SER A 61 -1.89 -13.11 3.78
N ASN A 62 -2.68 -13.98 4.41
CA ASN A 62 -3.75 -14.71 3.73
C ASN A 62 -5.14 -14.11 3.98
N THR A 63 -5.25 -13.19 4.94
CA THR A 63 -6.51 -12.54 5.31
C THR A 63 -6.34 -11.02 5.33
N TYR A 64 -7.45 -10.31 5.14
CA TYR A 64 -7.48 -8.86 5.24
C TYR A 64 -7.04 -8.40 6.63
N GLU A 65 -7.44 -9.11 7.68
CA GLU A 65 -7.11 -8.80 9.06
C GLU A 65 -5.60 -8.93 9.33
N GLU A 66 -4.98 -10.00 8.85
CA GLU A 66 -3.51 -10.17 8.91
C GLU A 66 -2.79 -9.08 8.14
N PHE A 67 -3.25 -8.79 6.91
CA PHE A 67 -2.68 -7.73 6.08
C PHE A 67 -2.71 -6.39 6.80
N ILE A 68 -3.87 -5.98 7.32
CA ILE A 68 -4.02 -4.72 8.06
C ILE A 68 -3.18 -4.73 9.34
N SER A 69 -3.10 -5.86 10.05
CA SER A 69 -2.29 -5.96 11.26
C SER A 69 -0.81 -5.70 10.98
N TYR A 70 -0.24 -6.28 9.91
CA TYR A 70 1.14 -6.03 9.52
C TYR A 70 1.35 -4.62 8.94
N LEU A 71 0.32 -4.06 8.31
CA LEU A 71 0.33 -2.73 7.71
C LEU A 71 0.40 -1.62 8.79
N ILE A 72 -0.25 -1.81 9.93
CA ILE A 72 -0.33 -0.81 11.01
C ILE A 72 0.63 -1.06 12.19
N SER A 73 1.38 -2.18 12.19
CA SER A 73 2.34 -2.55 13.26
C SER A 73 3.71 -1.91 13.10
#